data_AF-A0A2M8PPD1-F1
#
_entry.id   AF-A0A2M8PPD1-F1
#
_cell.length_a   1.000
_cell.length_b   1.000
_cell.length_c   1.000
_cell.angle_alpha   90.00
_cell.angle_beta   90.00
_cell.angle_gamma   90.00
#
_symmetry.space_group_name_H-M   'P 1'
#
loop_
_entity.id
_entity.type
_entity.pdbx_description
1 polymer ?
#
loop_
_entity_poly.entity_id
_entity_poly.type
_entity_poly.pdbx_seq_one_letter_code
_entity_poly.pdbx_strand_id
1 'polypeptide(L)'
;INPISNVAVLTEGFDAPATSAIFLARPTRSRVLFTQIIGRGLRPFPGKHDCLLVDLTVTDTRAIEIGQLLDRMTTCPKCGAEYHYGMKQCPHCGYEPPAIAGDGAALASVGNGAFNGTDLVANYAPLFERAFAAWYQGDDGFLSCTLGSDDGALIIMPPLEDPYYRLIHVPKGADKRPAVLQRNDDLSSLMLSADQEIERFNAKVIANKEAYWRVDAATPAQLNWLRRMGDNPPPGLSKGAASQRLTHLFAVQRLMDRR
;
A
#
# COMPACT_ATOMS: atom_id res chain seq x y z
N ILE A 1 -32.43 -0.63 6.43
CA ILE A 1 -31.45 0.18 5.68
C ILE A 1 -32.25 1.15 4.83
N ASN A 2 -32.04 2.46 4.98
CA ASN A 2 -32.75 3.49 4.21
C ASN A 2 -31.76 4.10 3.20
N PRO A 3 -31.66 3.56 1.97
CA PRO A 3 -30.69 4.04 1.00
C PRO A 3 -31.17 5.35 0.37
N ILE A 4 -30.26 6.31 0.25
CA ILE A 4 -30.44 7.51 -0.57
C ILE A 4 -29.40 7.44 -1.68
N SER A 5 -29.87 7.40 -2.93
CA SER A 5 -29.01 7.45 -4.11
C SER A 5 -29.05 8.85 -4.71
N ASN A 6 -27.90 9.36 -5.12
CA ASN A 6 -27.78 10.68 -5.72
C ASN A 6 -26.79 10.65 -6.88
N VAL A 7 -27.15 11.30 -7.99
CA VAL A 7 -26.28 11.54 -9.15
C VAL A 7 -26.21 13.04 -9.38
N ALA A 8 -25.07 13.65 -9.02
CA ALA A 8 -24.75 15.07 -9.29
C ALA A 8 -25.70 16.16 -8.72
N VAL A 9 -26.67 15.84 -7.86
CA VAL A 9 -27.61 16.85 -7.31
C VAL A 9 -27.22 17.36 -5.91
N LEU A 10 -26.39 16.64 -5.14
CA LEU A 10 -25.98 17.06 -3.78
C LEU A 10 -24.66 17.84 -3.71
N THR A 11 -24.34 18.64 -4.72
CA THR A 11 -23.30 19.68 -4.56
C THR A 11 -23.77 20.81 -3.64
N GLU A 12 -25.09 20.97 -3.43
CA GLU A 12 -25.69 21.86 -2.44
C GLU A 12 -26.73 21.07 -1.59
N GLY A 13 -26.60 21.10 -0.25
CA GLY A 13 -27.75 20.91 0.65
C GLY A 13 -28.04 19.56 1.32
N PHE A 14 -27.28 18.47 1.12
CA PHE A 14 -27.50 17.24 1.93
C PHE A 14 -26.64 17.20 3.19
N ASP A 15 -27.29 17.33 4.34
CA ASP A 15 -26.73 17.18 5.67
C ASP A 15 -27.45 16.05 6.42
N ALA A 16 -26.83 14.87 6.47
CA ALA A 16 -27.33 13.74 7.23
C ALA A 16 -26.20 13.19 8.11
N PRO A 17 -26.00 13.75 9.32
CA PRO A 17 -24.94 13.29 10.23
C PRO A 17 -25.07 11.81 10.61
N ALA A 18 -26.27 11.24 10.55
CA ALA A 18 -26.54 9.82 10.78
C ALA A 18 -26.00 8.87 9.70
N THR A 19 -25.44 9.37 8.59
CA THR A 19 -24.85 8.53 7.54
C THR A 19 -23.69 7.70 8.10
N SER A 20 -23.85 6.37 8.06
CA SER A 20 -22.85 5.37 8.49
C SER A 20 -22.28 4.54 7.33
N ALA A 21 -22.69 4.81 6.09
CA ALA A 21 -22.12 4.17 4.91
C ALA A 21 -22.17 5.08 3.68
N ILE A 22 -21.12 5.04 2.86
CA ILE A 22 -21.00 5.75 1.58
C ILE A 22 -20.61 4.73 0.52
N PHE A 23 -21.42 4.64 -0.54
CA PHE A 23 -21.11 3.88 -1.75
C PHE A 23 -20.70 4.85 -2.85
N LEU A 24 -19.41 4.89 -3.19
CA LEU A 24 -18.88 5.75 -4.23
C LEU A 24 -18.93 5.03 -5.58
N ALA A 25 -19.99 5.26 -6.36
CA ALA A 25 -20.12 4.72 -7.72
C ALA A 25 -19.69 5.72 -8.81
N ARG A 26 -18.96 6.78 -8.43
CA ARG A 26 -18.50 7.85 -9.34
C ARG A 26 -16.99 7.83 -9.44
N PRO A 27 -16.40 7.68 -10.66
CA PRO A 27 -14.96 7.81 -10.87
C PRO A 27 -14.49 9.21 -10.44
N THR A 28 -13.94 9.32 -9.23
CA THR A 28 -13.67 10.61 -8.58
C THR A 28 -12.17 10.87 -8.57
N ARG A 29 -11.69 11.57 -9.59
CA ARG A 29 -10.27 11.94 -9.75
C ARG A 29 -9.85 13.20 -8.99
N SER A 30 -10.81 13.94 -8.42
CA SER A 30 -10.55 15.16 -7.67
C SER A 30 -10.47 14.87 -6.18
N ARG A 31 -9.30 15.13 -5.57
CA ARG A 31 -9.08 14.97 -4.13
C ARG A 31 -10.05 15.80 -3.30
N VAL A 32 -10.29 17.05 -3.70
CA VAL A 32 -11.21 17.96 -3.00
C VAL A 32 -12.63 17.41 -2.99
N LEU A 33 -13.09 16.93 -4.14
CA LEU A 33 -14.43 16.35 -4.28
C LEU A 33 -14.55 15.04 -3.49
N PHE A 34 -13.50 14.21 -3.51
CA PHE A 34 -13.46 12.98 -2.72
C PHE A 34 -13.55 13.28 -1.22
N THR A 35 -12.74 14.21 -0.70
CA THR A 35 -12.80 14.68 0.69
C THR A 35 -14.18 15.22 1.06
N GLN A 36 -14.81 15.98 0.17
CA GLN A 36 -16.17 16.49 0.37
C GLN A 36 -17.23 15.38 0.41
N ILE A 37 -17.04 14.27 -0.30
CA ILE A 37 -17.94 13.12 -0.29
C ILE A 37 -17.78 12.36 1.02
N ILE A 38 -16.55 11.94 1.38
CA ILE A 38 -16.29 11.17 2.60
C ILE A 38 -16.62 11.97 3.87
N GLY A 39 -16.37 13.28 3.85
CA GLY A 39 -16.62 14.18 4.97
C GLY A 39 -18.10 14.26 5.37
N ARG A 40 -19.02 13.81 4.52
CA ARG A 40 -20.46 13.72 4.85
C ARG A 40 -20.76 12.53 5.76
N GLY A 41 -20.05 11.42 5.58
CA GLY A 41 -20.20 10.20 6.41
C GLY A 41 -19.41 10.25 7.71
N LEU A 42 -18.35 11.07 7.77
CA LEU A 42 -17.49 11.22 8.96
C LEU A 42 -18.02 12.20 10.02
N ARG A 43 -19.16 12.86 9.80
CA ARG A 43 -19.75 13.76 10.80
C ARG A 43 -20.16 13.00 12.06
N PRO A 44 -19.86 13.45 13.29
CA PRO A 44 -20.31 12.75 14.50
C PRO A 44 -21.83 12.67 14.61
N PHE A 45 -22.36 11.54 15.10
CA PHE A 45 -23.78 11.37 15.39
C PHE A 45 -23.97 10.40 16.58
N PRO A 46 -24.92 10.62 17.50
CA PRO A 46 -25.13 9.72 18.63
C PRO A 46 -25.36 8.27 18.19
N GLY A 47 -24.57 7.34 18.74
CA GLY A 47 -24.63 5.92 18.40
C GLY A 47 -23.93 5.52 17.08
N LYS A 48 -23.27 6.45 16.39
CA LYS A 48 -22.43 6.17 15.22
C LYS A 48 -20.96 6.09 15.63
N HIS A 49 -20.36 4.92 15.41
CA HIS A 49 -18.96 4.65 15.78
C HIS A 49 -18.01 4.62 14.58
N ASP A 50 -18.54 4.31 13.40
CA ASP A 50 -17.79 4.18 12.16
C ASP A 50 -18.62 4.67 10.96
N CYS A 51 -17.96 4.77 9.80
CA CYS A 51 -18.59 5.00 8.52
C CYS A 51 -17.95 4.10 7.47
N LEU A 52 -18.73 3.16 6.92
CA LEU A 52 -18.28 2.25 5.87
C LEU A 52 -18.12 3.01 4.54
N LEU A 53 -16.95 2.94 3.91
CA LEU A 53 -16.74 3.45 2.56
C LEU A 53 -16.57 2.29 1.58
N VAL A 54 -17.40 2.24 0.55
CA VAL A 54 -17.32 1.26 -0.53
C VAL A 54 -17.16 1.99 -1.86
N ASP A 55 -15.97 1.94 -2.45
CA ASP A 55 -15.73 2.46 -3.80
C ASP A 55 -16.07 1.37 -4.83
N LEU A 56 -17.05 1.65 -5.67
CA LEU A 56 -17.57 0.75 -6.70
C LEU A 56 -16.98 1.06 -8.09
N THR A 57 -16.01 1.96 -8.18
CA THR A 57 -15.43 2.37 -9.47
C THR A 57 -14.32 1.40 -9.87
N VAL A 58 -14.47 0.77 -11.05
CA VAL A 58 -13.57 -0.29 -11.56
C VAL A 58 -12.32 0.30 -12.23
N THR A 59 -11.99 1.56 -11.95
CA THR A 59 -10.80 2.19 -12.52
C THR A 59 -10.31 3.26 -11.58
N ASP A 60 -9.27 2.90 -10.84
CA ASP A 60 -8.20 3.82 -10.51
C ASP A 60 -8.61 4.96 -9.55
N THR A 61 -9.07 4.60 -8.35
CA THR A 61 -8.97 5.49 -7.18
C THR A 61 -7.50 5.60 -6.79
N ARG A 62 -6.71 6.30 -7.62
CA ARG A 62 -5.42 6.84 -7.23
C ARG A 62 -5.63 7.66 -5.97
N ALA A 63 -4.83 7.37 -4.94
CA ALA A 63 -4.71 8.10 -3.69
C ALA A 63 -5.87 7.97 -2.70
N ILE A 64 -5.78 6.97 -1.81
CA ILE A 64 -5.95 7.28 -0.39
C ILE A 64 -5.12 6.34 0.49
N GLU A 65 -3.82 6.62 0.59
CA GLU A 65 -3.15 6.47 1.87
C GLU A 65 -3.72 7.53 2.81
N ILE A 66 -4.78 7.20 3.56
CA ILE A 66 -5.24 8.01 4.71
C ILE A 66 -4.26 7.84 5.89
N GLY A 67 -3.12 7.17 5.72
CA GLY A 67 -2.12 6.97 6.77
C GLY A 67 -1.41 8.25 7.24
N GLN A 68 -1.61 9.41 6.58
CA GLN A 68 -0.83 10.61 6.88
C GLN A 68 -1.60 11.86 7.28
N LEU A 69 -2.94 11.84 7.40
CA LEU A 69 -3.64 13.11 7.69
C LEU A 69 -3.95 13.39 9.16
N LEU A 70 -4.23 12.44 10.05
CA LEU A 70 -4.72 12.81 11.41
C LEU A 70 -4.43 11.87 12.60
N ASP A 71 -3.59 10.84 12.53
CA ASP A 71 -3.66 9.81 13.61
C ASP A 71 -2.61 9.83 14.72
N ARG A 72 -1.68 10.80 14.74
CA ARG A 72 -0.88 11.02 15.95
C ARG A 72 -1.51 12.14 16.75
N MET A 73 -2.28 11.81 17.79
CA MET A 73 -2.69 12.81 18.78
C MET A 73 -1.50 13.13 19.68
N THR A 74 -1.33 14.41 20.01
CA THR A 74 -0.32 14.91 20.94
C THR A 74 -0.99 15.77 21.99
N THR A 75 -0.52 15.64 23.23
CA THR A 75 -1.02 16.45 24.34
C THR A 75 -0.23 17.73 24.42
N CYS A 76 -0.92 18.86 24.49
CA CYS A 76 -0.27 20.15 24.63
C CYS A 76 0.43 20.21 26.00
N PRO A 77 1.76 20.41 26.05
CA PRO A 77 2.47 20.52 27.33
C PRO A 77 2.07 21.77 28.13
N LYS A 78 1.45 22.76 27.48
CA LYS A 78 1.02 24.01 28.11
C LYS A 78 -0.38 23.92 28.74
N CYS A 79 -1.35 23.33 28.05
CA CYS A 79 -2.75 23.35 28.47
C CYS A 79 -3.40 21.98 28.65
N GLY A 80 -2.68 20.90 28.35
CA GLY A 80 -3.19 19.53 28.48
C GLY A 80 -4.21 19.13 27.41
N ALA A 81 -4.58 20.01 26.48
CA ALA A 81 -5.50 19.67 25.40
C ALA A 81 -4.87 18.67 24.42
N GLU A 82 -5.62 17.66 24.01
CA GLU A 82 -5.21 16.70 22.98
C GLU A 82 -5.56 17.25 21.59
N TYR A 83 -4.60 17.22 20.68
CA TYR A 83 -4.76 17.72 19.30
C TYR A 83 -3.84 16.98 18.33
N HIS A 84 -4.11 17.08 17.04
CA HIS A 84 -3.34 16.35 16.02
C HIS A 84 -1.89 16.87 15.91
N TYR A 85 -0.94 15.94 15.90
CA TYR A 85 0.48 16.15 15.68
C TYR A 85 0.74 16.69 14.26
N GLY A 86 1.67 17.64 14.12
CA GLY A 86 1.93 18.36 12.86
C GLY A 86 1.16 19.67 12.70
N MET A 87 0.24 20.00 13.62
CA MET A 87 -0.35 21.34 13.73
C MET A 87 0.73 22.37 14.09
N LYS A 88 0.75 23.51 13.39
CA LYS A 88 1.71 24.61 13.65
C LYS A 88 1.61 25.17 15.07
N GLN A 89 0.42 25.15 15.65
CA GLN A 89 0.13 25.61 17.00
C GLN A 89 -1.02 24.81 17.60
N CYS A 90 -1.02 24.66 18.92
CA CYS A 90 -2.11 24.05 19.66
C CYS A 90 -3.41 24.85 19.43
N PRO A 91 -4.51 24.22 18.98
CA PRO A 91 -5.75 24.92 18.68
C PRO A 91 -6.48 25.46 19.92
N HIS A 92 -6.09 25.00 21.11
CA HIS A 92 -6.73 25.41 22.37
C HIS A 92 -6.01 26.59 23.06
N CYS A 93 -4.68 26.70 22.93
CA CYS A 93 -3.92 27.72 23.67
C CYS A 93 -2.83 28.44 22.87
N GLY A 94 -2.69 28.12 21.57
CA GLY A 94 -1.71 28.74 20.68
C GLY A 94 -0.25 28.34 20.94
N TYR A 95 0.00 27.27 21.69
CA TYR A 95 1.38 26.78 21.91
C TYR A 95 1.99 26.25 20.61
N GLU A 96 3.10 26.81 20.15
CA GLU A 96 3.87 26.33 18.99
C GLU A 96 4.91 25.29 19.41
N PRO A 97 4.78 24.02 18.99
CA PRO A 97 5.77 23.00 19.30
C PRO A 97 7.08 23.26 18.52
N PRO A 98 8.25 22.91 19.10
CA PRO A 98 9.53 23.09 18.43
C PRO A 98 9.58 22.29 17.13
N ALA A 99 10.16 22.87 16.07
CA ALA A 99 10.30 22.22 14.78
C ALA A 99 11.08 20.91 14.94
N ILE A 100 10.48 19.80 14.51
CA ILE A 100 11.08 18.47 14.61
C ILE A 100 12.24 18.42 13.61
N ALA A 101 13.47 18.49 14.11
CA ALA A 101 14.65 18.10 13.34
C ALA A 101 14.50 16.62 13.02
N GLY A 102 14.44 16.28 11.73
CA GLY A 102 14.16 14.94 11.27
C GLY A 102 15.23 13.95 11.75
N ASP A 103 14.81 12.89 12.41
CA ASP A 103 15.60 11.68 12.63
C ASP A 103 14.68 10.47 12.83
N GLY A 104 14.84 9.48 11.95
CA GLY A 104 14.05 8.26 11.85
C GLY A 104 14.35 7.22 12.94
N ALA A 105 14.12 7.54 14.21
CA ALA A 105 14.33 6.60 15.30
C ALA A 105 13.21 6.67 16.35
N ALA A 106 12.21 5.79 16.23
CA ALA A 106 11.45 5.16 17.31
C ALA A 106 10.13 4.55 16.77
N LEU A 107 10.23 3.52 15.92
CA LEU A 107 9.13 2.59 15.68
C LEU A 107 9.36 1.37 16.59
N ALA A 108 9.05 1.50 17.87
CA ALA A 108 9.09 0.39 18.82
C ALA A 108 7.89 0.44 19.76
N SER A 109 6.92 -0.43 19.47
CA SER A 109 6.00 -1.12 20.39
C SER A 109 5.33 -0.32 21.51
N VAL A 110 4.05 0.08 21.32
CA VAL A 110 3.07 0.20 22.41
C VAL A 110 1.69 -0.25 21.90
N GLY A 111 1.00 -1.06 22.72
CA GLY A 111 -0.11 -1.93 22.36
C GLY A 111 -1.46 -1.28 22.02
N ASN A 112 -2.24 -2.09 21.31
CA ASN A 112 -3.63 -1.87 20.90
C ASN A 112 -4.55 -1.51 22.06
N GLY A 113 -5.19 -0.35 21.98
CA GLY A 113 -6.30 0.03 22.84
C GLY A 113 -7.06 1.22 22.26
N ALA A 114 -8.22 0.92 21.66
CA ALA A 114 -9.26 1.85 21.20
C ALA A 114 -9.08 2.54 19.84
N PHE A 115 -8.67 1.78 18.84
CA PHE A 115 -9.23 1.83 17.48
C PHE A 115 -9.71 0.41 17.16
N ASN A 116 -11.00 0.22 16.89
CA ASN A 116 -11.51 -1.08 16.41
C ASN A 116 -11.85 -0.99 14.91
N GLY A 117 -10.90 -0.49 14.13
CA GLY A 117 -10.79 -0.71 12.69
C GLY A 117 -9.34 -1.11 12.42
N THR A 118 -9.12 -2.34 11.97
CA THR A 118 -7.78 -2.88 11.68
C THR A 118 -7.31 -2.33 10.35
N ASP A 119 -6.64 -1.19 10.36
CA ASP A 119 -5.96 -0.59 9.21
C ASP A 119 -6.85 -0.25 8.00
N LEU A 120 -6.45 0.77 7.24
CA LEU A 120 -6.94 0.89 5.87
C LEU A 120 -6.22 -0.15 5.01
N VAL A 121 -6.82 -1.34 4.95
CA VAL A 121 -6.30 -2.43 4.13
C VAL A 121 -6.85 -2.29 2.71
N ALA A 122 -6.03 -1.77 1.80
CA ALA A 122 -6.26 -1.91 0.37
C ALA A 122 -6.05 -3.39 -0.01
N ASN A 123 -7.13 -4.17 -0.02
CA ASN A 123 -7.08 -5.58 -0.37
C ASN A 123 -7.06 -5.76 -1.89
N TYR A 124 -5.87 -5.88 -2.48
CA TYR A 124 -5.66 -6.34 -3.86
C TYR A 124 -5.96 -7.85 -4.05
N ALA A 125 -6.62 -8.49 -3.09
CA ALA A 125 -6.83 -9.93 -3.04
C ALA A 125 -7.37 -10.53 -4.36
N PRO A 126 -8.39 -9.95 -5.04
CA PRO A 126 -8.91 -10.55 -6.28
C PRO A 126 -7.90 -10.54 -7.43
N LEU A 127 -6.96 -9.59 -7.44
CA LEU A 127 -5.94 -9.45 -8.47
C LEU A 127 -4.86 -10.52 -8.33
N PHE A 128 -4.34 -10.69 -7.12
CA PHE A 128 -3.30 -11.68 -6.85
C PHE A 128 -3.83 -13.13 -6.86
N GLU A 129 -5.09 -13.33 -6.46
CA GLU A 129 -5.77 -14.62 -6.61
C GLU A 129 -5.91 -15.03 -8.07
N ARG A 130 -6.01 -14.07 -9.01
CA ARG A 130 -6.12 -14.34 -10.44
C ARG A 130 -4.78 -14.33 -11.18
N ALA A 131 -3.77 -13.67 -10.64
CA ALA A 131 -2.43 -13.61 -11.23
C ALA A 131 -1.83 -15.02 -11.34
N PHE A 132 -1.17 -15.34 -12.45
CA PHE A 132 -0.47 -16.61 -12.57
C PHE A 132 0.75 -16.67 -11.64
N ALA A 133 1.48 -15.56 -11.58
CA ALA A 133 2.76 -15.49 -10.91
C ALA A 133 2.66 -15.24 -9.41
N ALA A 134 3.65 -15.73 -8.68
CA ALA A 134 3.77 -15.57 -7.24
C ALA A 134 4.36 -14.19 -6.90
N TRP A 135 3.53 -13.16 -7.04
CA TRP A 135 3.90 -11.80 -6.64
C TRP A 135 4.12 -11.70 -5.13
N TYR A 136 5.08 -10.87 -4.74
CA TYR A 136 5.33 -10.48 -3.37
C TYR A 136 5.17 -8.97 -3.24
N GLN A 137 4.34 -8.56 -2.31
CA GLN A 137 4.14 -7.17 -1.93
C GLN A 137 5.07 -6.84 -0.76
N GLY A 138 5.98 -5.89 -0.98
CA GLY A 138 6.81 -5.35 0.07
C GLY A 138 6.08 -4.27 0.87
N ASP A 139 6.61 -3.99 2.06
CA ASP A 139 6.14 -2.90 2.92
C ASP A 139 6.43 -1.51 2.31
N ASP A 140 7.29 -1.46 1.29
CA ASP A 140 7.61 -0.28 0.47
C ASP A 140 6.56 0.02 -0.61
N GLY A 141 5.51 -0.80 -0.70
CA GLY A 141 4.45 -0.69 -1.70
C GLY A 141 4.82 -1.27 -3.08
N PHE A 142 6.02 -1.82 -3.25
CA PHE A 142 6.45 -2.38 -4.53
C PHE A 142 6.00 -3.84 -4.61
N LEU A 143 5.62 -4.25 -5.82
CA LEU A 143 5.34 -5.66 -6.11
C LEU A 143 6.54 -6.23 -6.84
N SER A 144 6.93 -7.44 -6.47
CA SER A 144 8.08 -8.13 -7.08
C SER A 144 7.72 -9.55 -7.49
N CYS A 145 8.30 -9.99 -8.60
CA CYS A 145 8.19 -11.37 -9.07
C CYS A 145 9.53 -11.84 -9.61
N THR A 146 9.89 -13.09 -9.32
CA THR A 146 11.14 -13.69 -9.81
C THR A 146 11.00 -14.09 -11.28
N LEU A 147 12.04 -13.80 -12.07
CA LEU A 147 12.23 -14.36 -13.41
C LEU A 147 13.22 -15.53 -13.40
N GLY A 148 13.65 -16.00 -12.22
CA GLY A 148 14.64 -17.05 -12.07
C GLY A 148 16.05 -16.53 -11.77
N SER A 149 17.00 -17.47 -11.76
CA SER A 149 18.37 -17.22 -11.29
C SER A 149 19.21 -16.37 -12.24
N ASP A 150 18.85 -16.27 -13.52
CA ASP A 150 19.68 -15.64 -14.54
C ASP A 150 19.07 -14.31 -15.04
N ASP A 151 17.74 -14.26 -15.14
CA ASP A 151 17.02 -13.10 -15.69
C ASP A 151 16.64 -12.05 -14.64
N GLY A 152 16.73 -12.36 -13.35
CA GLY A 152 16.48 -11.41 -12.27
C GLY A 152 15.01 -11.34 -11.86
N ALA A 153 14.41 -10.16 -11.88
CA ALA A 153 13.07 -9.92 -11.36
C ALA A 153 12.27 -8.90 -12.17
N LEU A 154 10.95 -8.99 -12.09
CA LEU A 154 10.03 -7.91 -12.42
C LEU A 154 9.64 -7.16 -11.15
N ILE A 155 9.55 -5.84 -11.25
CA ILE A 155 9.04 -4.94 -10.22
C ILE A 155 7.88 -4.16 -10.80
N ILE A 156 6.76 -4.10 -10.08
CA ILE A 156 5.72 -3.09 -10.31
C ILE A 156 5.91 -2.03 -9.22
N MET A 157 6.33 -0.85 -9.66
CA MET A 157 6.46 0.33 -8.82
C MET A 157 5.13 1.11 -8.85
N PRO A 158 4.60 1.52 -7.69
CA PRO A 158 3.40 2.33 -7.62
C PRO A 158 3.63 3.74 -8.21
N PRO A 159 2.57 4.46 -8.56
CA PRO A 159 2.62 5.88 -8.88
C PRO A 159 3.34 6.67 -7.77
N LEU A 160 4.37 7.45 -8.11
CA LEU A 160 5.10 8.30 -7.16
C LEU A 160 4.70 9.77 -7.34
N GLU A 161 5.18 10.40 -8.41
CA GLU A 161 4.91 11.81 -8.75
C GLU A 161 3.89 11.96 -9.88
N ASP A 162 3.79 10.92 -10.71
CA ASP A 162 2.86 10.84 -11.83
C ASP A 162 1.93 9.66 -11.63
N PRO A 163 0.86 9.56 -12.43
CA PRO A 163 -0.25 8.74 -12.03
C PRO A 163 -0.17 7.33 -12.66
N TYR A 164 1.04 6.86 -12.97
CA TYR A 164 1.27 5.60 -13.66
C TYR A 164 2.07 4.61 -12.79
N TYR A 165 1.57 3.38 -12.72
CA TYR A 165 2.38 2.24 -12.32
C TYR A 165 3.45 1.99 -13.38
N ARG A 166 4.60 1.47 -12.94
CA ARG A 166 5.71 1.11 -13.82
C ARG A 166 6.04 -0.35 -13.65
N LEU A 167 5.96 -1.11 -14.75
CA LEU A 167 6.54 -2.44 -14.82
C LEU A 167 8.01 -2.29 -15.21
N ILE A 168 8.89 -2.77 -14.34
CA ILE A 168 10.33 -2.60 -14.44
C ILE A 168 10.97 -3.98 -14.43
N HIS A 169 11.85 -4.24 -15.40
CA HIS A 169 12.75 -5.38 -15.34
C HIS A 169 14.01 -4.99 -14.59
N VAL A 170 14.36 -5.79 -13.59
CA VAL A 170 15.58 -5.67 -12.80
C VAL A 170 16.45 -6.90 -13.07
N PRO A 171 17.45 -6.80 -13.97
CA PRO A 171 18.36 -7.90 -14.23
C PRO A 171 19.18 -8.27 -12.99
N LYS A 172 19.70 -9.50 -12.93
CA LYS A 172 20.58 -9.91 -11.83
C LYS A 172 22.02 -9.42 -11.98
N GLY A 173 22.56 -9.35 -13.20
CA GLY A 173 23.95 -8.94 -13.48
C GLY A 173 24.19 -7.47 -13.16
N ALA A 174 25.19 -7.16 -12.32
CA ALA A 174 25.48 -5.80 -11.85
C ALA A 174 25.81 -4.80 -12.99
N ASP A 175 26.29 -5.33 -14.11
CA ASP A 175 26.58 -4.62 -15.36
C ASP A 175 25.32 -4.14 -16.10
N LYS A 176 24.19 -4.83 -15.92
CA LYS A 176 22.93 -4.52 -16.60
C LYS A 176 22.07 -3.58 -15.76
N ARG A 177 21.49 -2.56 -16.40
CA ARG A 177 20.66 -1.56 -15.72
C ARG A 177 19.18 -1.98 -15.69
N PRO A 178 18.45 -1.64 -14.60
CA PRO A 178 17.00 -1.78 -14.58
C PRO A 178 16.34 -0.96 -15.70
N ALA A 179 15.34 -1.54 -16.36
CA ALA A 179 14.64 -0.93 -17.49
C ALA A 179 13.13 -0.90 -17.25
N VAL A 180 12.49 0.24 -17.49
CA VAL A 180 11.03 0.34 -17.48
C VAL A 180 10.51 -0.29 -18.78
N LEU A 181 9.75 -1.38 -18.66
CA LEU A 181 9.16 -2.07 -19.79
C LEU A 181 7.85 -1.42 -20.23
N GLN A 182 7.02 -1.05 -19.25
CA GLN A 182 5.69 -0.51 -19.51
C GLN A 182 5.25 0.44 -18.39
N ARG A 183 4.40 1.40 -18.76
CA ARG A 183 3.66 2.26 -17.84
C ARG A 183 2.17 2.08 -18.11
N ASN A 184 1.39 1.97 -17.05
CA ASN A 184 -0.06 1.88 -17.14
C ASN A 184 -0.67 2.49 -15.90
N ASP A 185 -1.84 3.08 -16.03
CA ASP A 185 -2.56 3.59 -14.89
C ASP A 185 -3.49 2.57 -14.24
N ASP A 186 -3.90 1.54 -14.98
CA ASP A 186 -4.57 0.38 -14.39
C ASP A 186 -3.57 -0.72 -14.01
N LEU A 187 -3.48 -1.00 -12.71
CA LEU A 187 -2.66 -2.07 -12.16
C LEU A 187 -3.05 -3.44 -12.73
N SER A 188 -4.34 -3.70 -12.94
CA SER A 188 -4.84 -4.99 -13.44
C SER A 188 -4.30 -5.32 -14.83
N SER A 189 -4.38 -4.34 -15.73
CA SER A 189 -3.84 -4.41 -17.09
C SER A 189 -2.31 -4.51 -17.08
N LEU A 190 -1.64 -3.85 -16.13
CA LEU A 190 -0.19 -3.95 -15.99
C LEU A 190 0.24 -5.33 -15.49
N MET A 191 -0.48 -5.93 -14.55
CA MET A 191 -0.22 -7.30 -14.07
C MET A 191 -0.43 -8.32 -15.18
N LEU A 192 -1.47 -8.16 -16.02
CA LEU A 192 -1.66 -9.00 -17.21
C LEU A 192 -0.49 -8.86 -18.19
N SER A 193 0.02 -7.64 -18.38
CA SER A 193 1.21 -7.41 -19.22
C SER A 193 2.45 -8.04 -18.60
N ALA A 194 2.58 -8.03 -17.27
CA ALA A 194 3.67 -8.68 -16.56
C ALA A 194 3.64 -10.22 -16.71
N ASP A 195 2.45 -10.85 -16.74
CA ASP A 195 2.33 -12.28 -17.04
C ASP A 195 2.84 -12.62 -18.45
N GLN A 196 2.66 -11.73 -19.43
CA GLN A 196 3.25 -11.88 -20.78
C GLN A 196 4.77 -11.76 -20.75
N GLU A 197 5.33 -10.86 -19.94
CA GLU A 197 6.78 -10.76 -19.76
C GLU A 197 7.35 -12.03 -19.11
N ILE A 198 6.67 -12.58 -18.11
CA ILE A 198 7.08 -13.86 -17.48
C ILE A 198 7.14 -14.99 -18.53
N GLU A 199 6.22 -15.00 -19.49
CA GLU A 199 6.28 -15.93 -20.62
C GLU A 199 7.47 -15.65 -21.54
N ARG A 200 7.74 -14.39 -21.87
CA ARG A 200 8.88 -13.99 -22.73
C ARG A 200 10.23 -14.39 -22.13
N PHE A 201 10.39 -14.28 -20.82
CA PHE A 201 11.59 -14.74 -20.11
C PHE A 201 11.61 -16.25 -19.83
N ASN A 202 10.63 -17.01 -20.33
CA ASN A 202 10.49 -18.44 -20.07
C ASN A 202 10.46 -18.79 -18.56
N ALA A 203 9.94 -17.87 -17.74
CA ALA A 203 9.96 -17.95 -16.29
C ALA A 203 8.68 -18.57 -15.71
N LYS A 204 7.77 -19.11 -16.54
CA LYS A 204 6.47 -19.65 -16.09
C LYS A 204 6.63 -20.65 -14.95
N VAL A 205 7.58 -21.59 -15.05
CA VAL A 205 7.76 -22.65 -14.05
C VAL A 205 8.21 -22.09 -12.70
N ILE A 206 9.17 -21.16 -12.69
CA ILE A 206 9.73 -20.61 -11.45
C ILE A 206 8.82 -19.57 -10.82
N ALA A 207 8.14 -18.78 -11.65
CA ALA A 207 7.22 -17.73 -11.21
C ALA A 207 5.86 -18.29 -10.76
N ASN A 208 5.44 -19.48 -11.22
CA ASN A 208 4.14 -20.09 -10.88
C ASN A 208 3.89 -20.10 -9.37
N LYS A 209 2.78 -19.48 -8.93
CA LYS A 209 2.37 -19.43 -7.52
C LYS A 209 1.97 -20.78 -6.93
N GLU A 210 1.57 -21.73 -7.76
CA GLU A 210 1.14 -23.08 -7.38
C GLU A 210 2.29 -24.11 -7.44
N ALA A 211 3.53 -23.66 -7.70
CA ALA A 211 4.66 -24.57 -7.78
C ALA A 211 4.88 -25.32 -6.45
N TYR A 212 4.96 -26.66 -6.52
CA TYR A 212 4.99 -27.53 -5.33
C TYR A 212 6.12 -27.19 -4.35
N TRP A 213 7.29 -26.77 -4.84
CA TRP A 213 8.45 -26.47 -4.00
C TRP A 213 8.24 -25.25 -3.10
N ARG A 214 7.20 -24.43 -3.36
CA ARG A 214 6.94 -23.20 -2.60
C ARG A 214 6.45 -23.47 -1.18
N VAL A 215 5.86 -24.64 -0.92
CA VAL A 215 5.35 -25.02 0.40
C VAL A 215 6.41 -25.70 1.28
N ASP A 216 7.52 -26.15 0.68
CA ASP A 216 8.64 -26.74 1.43
C ASP A 216 9.21 -25.75 2.46
N ALA A 217 9.86 -26.25 3.51
CA ALA A 217 10.54 -25.38 4.48
C ALA A 217 11.66 -24.57 3.83
N ALA A 218 11.83 -23.31 4.23
CA ALA A 218 12.92 -22.46 3.74
C ALA A 218 14.29 -23.08 4.09
N THR A 219 15.21 -23.01 3.12
CA THR A 219 16.56 -23.55 3.30
C THR A 219 17.37 -22.69 4.29
N PRO A 220 18.34 -23.27 5.01
CA PRO A 220 19.22 -22.51 5.91
C PRO A 220 19.94 -21.35 5.22
N ALA A 221 20.33 -21.55 3.95
CA ALA A 221 20.97 -20.53 3.12
C ALA A 221 20.04 -19.34 2.86
N GLN A 222 18.77 -19.59 2.51
CA GLN A 222 17.78 -18.51 2.31
C GLN A 222 17.56 -17.72 3.60
N LEU A 223 17.38 -18.41 4.72
CA LEU A 223 17.17 -17.75 6.02
C LEU A 223 18.38 -16.93 6.49
N ASN A 224 19.60 -17.38 6.16
CA ASN A 224 20.82 -16.64 6.45
C ASN A 224 20.91 -15.37 5.58
N TRP A 225 20.63 -15.49 4.28
CA TRP A 225 20.60 -14.33 3.38
C TRP A 225 19.54 -13.29 3.79
N LEU A 226 18.34 -13.72 4.17
CA LEU A 226 17.29 -12.79 4.66
C LEU A 226 17.79 -12.01 5.87
N ARG A 227 18.38 -12.69 6.86
CA ARG A 227 18.96 -12.04 8.04
C ARG A 227 20.10 -11.07 7.70
N ARG A 228 20.95 -11.41 6.73
CA ARG A 228 22.02 -10.52 6.25
C ARG A 228 21.49 -9.25 5.58
N MET A 229 20.33 -9.34 4.93
CA MET A 229 19.66 -8.21 4.28
C MET A 229 18.80 -7.40 5.26
N GLY A 230 18.85 -7.70 6.57
CA GLY A 230 18.09 -6.99 7.59
C GLY A 230 16.63 -7.46 7.76
N ASP A 231 16.20 -8.52 7.07
CA ASP A 231 14.88 -9.12 7.27
C ASP A 231 14.88 -10.03 8.51
N ASN A 232 13.73 -10.12 9.19
CA ASN A 232 13.53 -10.99 10.34
C ASN A 232 12.52 -12.10 9.99
N PRO A 233 12.95 -13.21 9.37
CA PRO A 233 12.05 -14.22 8.85
C PRO A 233 11.31 -14.95 10.00
N PRO A 234 9.98 -15.10 9.94
CA PRO A 234 9.21 -15.79 10.96
C PRO A 234 9.57 -17.29 11.00
N PRO A 235 9.38 -17.96 12.16
CA PRO A 235 9.56 -19.40 12.26
C PRO A 235 8.60 -20.13 11.31
N GLY A 236 9.08 -21.19 10.64
CA GLY A 236 8.28 -21.97 9.70
C GLY A 236 8.07 -21.32 8.32
N LEU A 237 8.82 -20.26 7.99
CA LEU A 237 8.77 -19.63 6.68
C LEU A 237 9.00 -20.67 5.56
N SER A 238 8.12 -20.65 4.55
CA SER A 238 8.25 -21.55 3.41
C SER A 238 9.35 -21.09 2.45
N LYS A 239 9.88 -22.02 1.66
CA LYS A 239 10.88 -21.80 0.63
C LYS A 239 10.40 -20.82 -0.42
N GLY A 240 9.12 -20.87 -0.78
CA GLY A 240 8.48 -19.91 -1.69
C GLY A 240 8.46 -18.49 -1.11
N ALA A 241 7.99 -18.35 0.13
CA ALA A 241 7.91 -17.05 0.81
C ALA A 241 9.31 -16.44 1.05
N ALA A 242 10.30 -17.27 1.42
CA ALA A 242 11.68 -16.84 1.55
C ALA A 242 12.29 -16.39 0.22
N SER A 243 12.03 -17.13 -0.87
CA SER A 243 12.49 -16.78 -2.21
C SER A 243 11.90 -15.47 -2.71
N GLN A 244 10.61 -15.23 -2.44
CA GLN A 244 9.90 -14.01 -2.76
C GLN A 244 10.51 -12.79 -2.06
N ARG A 245 10.67 -12.88 -0.74
CA ARG A 245 11.32 -11.83 0.07
C ARG A 245 12.74 -11.52 -0.40
N LEU A 246 13.56 -12.54 -0.64
CA LEU A 246 14.92 -12.35 -1.16
C LEU A 246 14.93 -11.65 -2.52
N THR A 247 14.07 -12.11 -3.44
CA THR A 247 13.94 -11.51 -4.77
C THR A 247 13.60 -10.04 -4.66
N HIS A 248 12.63 -9.71 -3.80
CA HIS A 248 12.22 -8.34 -3.53
C HIS A 248 13.37 -7.49 -3.02
N LEU A 249 14.02 -7.90 -1.93
CA LEU A 249 15.10 -7.14 -1.29
C LEU A 249 16.25 -6.87 -2.28
N PHE A 250 16.68 -7.88 -3.05
CA PHE A 250 17.71 -7.68 -4.06
C PHE A 250 17.27 -6.74 -5.18
N ALA A 251 16.06 -6.92 -5.70
CA ALA A 251 15.57 -6.12 -6.82
C ALA A 251 15.35 -4.65 -6.42
N VAL A 252 14.79 -4.41 -5.24
CA VAL A 252 14.58 -3.06 -4.70
C VAL A 252 15.90 -2.39 -4.39
N GLN A 253 16.84 -3.07 -3.72
CA GLN A 253 18.17 -2.53 -3.49
C GLN A 253 18.83 -2.11 -4.80
N ARG A 254 18.79 -2.98 -5.83
CA ARG A 254 19.33 -2.66 -7.16
C ARG A 254 18.63 -1.49 -7.85
N LEU A 255 17.35 -1.27 -7.58
CA LEU A 255 16.59 -0.16 -8.13
C LEU A 255 16.92 1.16 -7.40
N MET A 256 17.21 1.10 -6.10
CA MET A 256 17.49 2.24 -5.23
C MET A 256 18.97 2.65 -5.21
N ASP A 257 19.90 1.72 -5.44
CA ASP A 257 21.35 1.94 -5.52
C ASP A 257 21.77 2.73 -6.79
N ARG A 258 20.92 3.63 -7.30
CA ARG A 258 21.20 4.59 -8.38
C ARG A 258 22.17 5.71 -7.95
N ARG A 259 23.22 5.39 -7.19
CA ARG A 259 24.36 6.28 -6.95
C ARG A 259 25.56 5.83 -7.78
#